data_AF-A0A945AYM5-F1
#
_entry.id   AF-A0A945AYM5-F1
#
_cell.length_a   1.000
_cell.length_b   1.000
_cell.length_c   1.000
_cell.angle_alpha   90.00
_cell.angle_beta   90.00
_cell.angle_gamma   90.00
#
_symmetry.space_group_name_H-M   'P 1'
#
loop_
_entity.id
_entity.type
_entity.pdbx_description
1 polymer ?
#
loop_
_entity_poly.entity_id
_entity_poly.type
_entity_poly.pdbx_seq_one_letter_code
_entity_poly.pdbx_strand_id
1 'polypeptide(L)'
;PDSGKIFGPLSLVGALGFERNIIQIISPDSFRPVPKVDSAIIQLIPHSSSLTHEEEKQFLKWSHLLFQQRRKTLLNGIRQHFPEWFQNCENSLREKYGRRRPETLDFSEWLMLFSDYLQKI
;
A
#
# COMPACT_ATOMS: atom_id res chain seq x y z
N PRO A 1 4.97 -8.28 4.87
CA PRO A 1 6.16 -7.42 4.67
C PRO A 1 5.71 -5.97 4.61
N ASP A 2 6.51 -5.08 5.18
CA ASP A 2 6.10 -3.68 5.37
C ASP A 2 6.52 -2.78 4.20
N SER A 3 7.45 -3.23 3.36
CA SER A 3 7.82 -2.60 2.07
C SER A 3 8.49 -3.60 1.13
N GLY A 4 8.79 -3.17 -0.11
CA GLY A 4 9.59 -3.93 -1.08
C GLY A 4 8.78 -4.67 -2.14
N LYS A 5 9.41 -5.61 -2.86
CA LYS A 5 8.84 -6.27 -4.05
C LYS A 5 7.59 -7.13 -3.79
N ILE A 6 7.26 -7.44 -2.55
CA ILE A 6 6.03 -8.17 -2.22
C ILE A 6 4.92 -7.18 -1.81
N PHE A 7 5.29 -5.95 -1.47
CA PHE A 7 4.36 -4.91 -1.04
C PHE A 7 3.53 -4.38 -2.21
N GLY A 8 2.22 -4.28 -2.00
CA GLY A 8 1.27 -3.81 -3.00
C GLY A 8 -0.08 -3.40 -2.40
N PRO A 9 -1.11 -3.22 -3.24
CA PRO A 9 -2.44 -2.79 -2.78
C PRO A 9 -3.02 -3.68 -1.67
N LEU A 10 -2.86 -5.01 -1.77
CA LEU A 10 -3.34 -5.93 -0.75
C LEU A 10 -2.60 -5.77 0.59
N SER A 11 -1.33 -5.38 0.55
CA SER A 11 -0.55 -5.07 1.75
C SER A 11 -1.12 -3.88 2.51
N LEU A 12 -1.62 -2.86 1.79
CA LEU A 12 -2.29 -1.70 2.38
C LEU A 12 -3.65 -2.06 2.98
N VAL A 13 -4.47 -2.84 2.27
CA VAL A 13 -5.76 -3.32 2.79
C VAL A 13 -5.56 -4.07 4.10
N GLY A 14 -4.60 -5.00 4.12
CA GLY A 14 -4.29 -5.76 5.33
C GLY A 14 -3.77 -4.87 6.46
N ALA A 15 -2.90 -3.90 6.15
CA ALA A 15 -2.30 -3.02 7.16
C ALA A 15 -3.33 -2.06 7.78
N LEU A 16 -4.33 -1.67 6.99
CA LEU A 16 -5.37 -0.74 7.42
C LEU A 16 -6.33 -1.35 8.43
N GLY A 17 -6.72 -2.61 8.24
CA GLY A 17 -7.75 -3.24 9.07
C GLY A 17 -7.24 -4.30 10.05
N PHE A 18 -5.99 -4.76 9.93
CA PHE A 18 -5.52 -5.94 10.66
C PHE A 18 -4.09 -5.84 11.14
N GLU A 19 -3.86 -6.32 12.37
CA GLU A 19 -2.56 -6.82 12.79
C GLU A 19 -2.38 -8.22 12.21
N ARG A 20 -1.23 -8.51 11.58
CA ARG A 20 -1.09 -9.66 10.66
C ARG A 20 0.17 -10.45 10.95
N ASN A 21 0.02 -11.75 11.13
CA ASN A 21 1.13 -12.65 11.38
C ASN A 21 1.05 -13.90 10.49
N ILE A 22 2.17 -14.30 9.88
CA ILE A 22 2.29 -15.62 9.26
C ILE A 22 2.64 -16.59 10.38
N ILE A 23 1.70 -17.46 10.73
CA ILE A 23 1.89 -18.44 11.81
C ILE A 23 2.76 -19.59 11.33
N GLN A 24 2.50 -20.07 10.11
CA GLN A 24 3.22 -21.21 9.55
C GLN A 24 3.11 -21.25 8.03
N ILE A 25 4.19 -21.68 7.36
CA ILE A 25 4.17 -22.10 5.96
C ILE A 25 3.95 -23.62 5.90
N ILE A 26 3.05 -24.07 5.04
CA ILE A 26 2.69 -25.48 4.86
C ILE A 26 3.18 -25.96 3.50
N SER A 27 3.96 -27.04 3.50
CA SER A 27 4.44 -27.72 2.29
C SER A 27 3.27 -28.33 1.49
N PRO A 28 3.33 -28.30 0.13
CA PRO A 28 2.35 -28.95 -0.74
C PRO A 28 2.09 -30.43 -0.40
N ASP A 29 3.09 -31.15 0.10
CA ASP A 29 3.01 -32.58 0.43
C ASP A 29 1.99 -32.87 1.55
N SER A 30 1.55 -31.84 2.26
CA SER A 30 0.52 -31.94 3.31
C SER A 30 -0.91 -32.05 2.76
N PHE A 31 -1.11 -31.94 1.44
CA PHE A 31 -2.43 -31.90 0.80
C PHE A 31 -2.63 -33.04 -0.19
N ARG A 32 -3.91 -33.42 -0.42
CA ARG A 32 -4.29 -34.32 -1.53
C ARG A 32 -5.51 -33.78 -2.30
N PRO A 33 -5.41 -33.62 -3.64
CA PRO A 33 -4.21 -33.76 -4.47
C PRO A 33 -3.13 -32.70 -4.14
N VAL A 34 -1.86 -32.99 -4.45
CA VAL A 34 -0.73 -32.11 -4.14
C VAL A 34 -0.78 -30.84 -5.02
N PRO A 35 -0.81 -29.63 -4.42
CA PRO A 35 -0.80 -28.37 -5.18
C PRO A 35 0.60 -28.04 -5.73
N LYS A 36 0.68 -27.06 -6.64
CA LYS A 36 1.96 -26.59 -7.26
C LYS A 36 2.67 -25.49 -6.47
N VAL A 37 2.10 -25.04 -5.36
CA VAL A 37 2.54 -23.87 -4.59
C VAL A 37 2.43 -24.15 -3.11
N ASP A 38 3.26 -23.47 -2.31
CA ASP A 38 3.16 -23.50 -0.86
C ASP A 38 1.85 -22.88 -0.36
N SER A 39 1.38 -23.33 0.80
CA SER A 39 0.28 -22.71 1.54
C SER A 39 0.80 -22.01 2.79
N ALA A 40 -0.02 -21.15 3.40
CA ALA A 40 0.32 -20.48 4.65
C ALA A 40 -0.90 -20.35 5.58
N ILE A 41 -0.67 -20.51 6.87
CA ILE A 41 -1.63 -20.12 7.92
C ILE A 41 -1.30 -18.67 8.30
N ILE A 42 -2.29 -17.81 8.14
CA ILE A 42 -2.19 -16.38 8.44
C ILE A 42 -3.19 -16.04 9.53
N GLN A 43 -2.73 -15.35 10.56
CA GLN A 43 -3.59 -14.74 11.58
C GLN A 43 -3.84 -13.27 11.22
N LEU A 44 -5.12 -12.89 11.24
CA LEU A 44 -5.58 -11.52 11.05
C LEU A 44 -6.35 -11.11 12.30
N ILE A 45 -5.82 -10.17 13.07
CA ILE A 45 -6.49 -9.60 14.25
C ILE A 45 -7.03 -8.23 13.83
N PRO A 46 -8.36 -8.04 13.79
CA PRO A 46 -8.93 -6.74 13.43
C PRO A 46 -8.45 -5.64 14.38
N HIS A 47 -8.07 -4.50 13.83
CA HIS A 47 -7.84 -3.28 14.60
C HIS A 47 -8.47 -2.08 13.87
N SER A 48 -8.74 -1.01 14.61
CA SER A 48 -9.23 0.24 14.04
C SER A 48 -8.07 1.08 13.52
N SER A 49 -8.16 1.55 12.27
CA SER A 49 -7.24 2.57 11.78
C SER A 49 -7.55 3.93 12.42
N SER A 50 -6.66 4.91 12.26
CA SER A 50 -6.91 6.30 12.65
C SER A 50 -7.79 7.06 11.64
N LEU A 51 -8.13 6.43 10.51
CA LEU A 51 -8.97 7.02 9.47
C LEU A 51 -10.44 6.72 9.77
N THR A 52 -11.32 7.63 9.37
CA THR A 52 -12.76 7.36 9.32
C THR A 52 -13.07 6.34 8.21
N HIS A 53 -14.22 5.66 8.30
CA HIS A 53 -14.64 4.68 7.28
C HIS A 53 -14.67 5.24 5.84
N GLU A 54 -15.01 6.51 5.67
CA GLU A 54 -14.98 7.16 4.35
C GLU A 54 -13.55 7.47 3.90
N GLU A 55 -12.67 7.91 4.81
CA GLU A 55 -11.25 8.11 4.51
C GLU A 55 -10.56 6.78 4.18
N GLU A 56 -10.91 5.68 4.84
CA GLU A 56 -10.40 4.34 4.50
C GLU A 56 -10.74 3.96 3.05
N LYS A 57 -12.00 4.15 2.64
CA LYS A 57 -12.42 3.92 1.24
C LYS A 57 -11.66 4.81 0.26
N GLN A 58 -11.46 6.08 0.60
CA GLN A 58 -10.72 7.02 -0.23
C GLN A 58 -9.24 6.62 -0.33
N PHE A 59 -8.60 6.28 0.79
CA PHE A 59 -7.22 5.84 0.87
C PHE A 59 -6.97 4.61 -0.01
N LEU A 60 -7.85 3.60 0.07
CA LEU A 60 -7.71 2.38 -0.74
C LEU A 60 -7.89 2.66 -2.23
N LYS A 61 -8.85 3.49 -2.63
CA LYS A 61 -9.03 3.90 -4.03
C LYS A 61 -7.83 4.71 -4.55
N TRP A 62 -7.40 5.69 -3.77
CA TRP A 62 -6.29 6.58 -4.10
C TRP A 62 -4.96 5.83 -4.23
N SER A 63 -4.63 4.98 -3.25
CA SER A 63 -3.40 4.19 -3.28
C SER A 63 -3.42 3.16 -4.41
N HIS A 64 -4.58 2.57 -4.71
CA HIS A 64 -4.73 1.65 -5.84
C HIS A 64 -4.35 2.30 -7.17
N LEU A 65 -4.76 3.54 -7.44
CA LEU A 65 -4.38 4.29 -8.64
C LEU A 65 -2.86 4.45 -8.74
N LEU A 66 -2.20 4.80 -7.63
CA LEU A 66 -0.74 4.96 -7.61
C LEU A 66 0.01 3.65 -7.83
N PHE A 67 -0.55 2.52 -7.40
CA PHE A 67 0.02 1.18 -7.66
C PHE A 67 -0.18 0.67 -9.09
N GLN A 68 -1.09 1.23 -9.89
CA GLN A 68 -1.22 0.86 -11.32
C GLN A 68 0.08 1.08 -12.09
N GLN A 69 0.91 2.03 -11.65
CA GLN A 69 2.22 2.32 -12.23
C GLN A 69 3.38 1.87 -11.35
N ARG A 70 3.28 0.69 -10.72
CA ARG A 70 4.26 0.17 -9.77
C ARG A 70 5.74 0.26 -10.19
N ARG A 71 6.04 0.14 -11.50
CA ARG A 71 7.42 0.19 -12.04
C ARG A 71 7.93 1.62 -12.31
N LYS A 72 7.06 2.64 -12.25
CA LYS A 72 7.42 4.06 -12.39
C LYS A 72 7.62 4.66 -11.00
N THR A 73 8.25 5.84 -10.96
CA THR A 73 8.35 6.60 -9.69
C THR A 73 6.97 7.01 -9.22
N LEU A 74 6.79 7.11 -7.90
CA LEU A 74 5.56 7.54 -7.25
C LEU A 74 5.05 8.87 -7.83
N LEU A 75 5.96 9.83 -8.04
CA LEU A 75 5.65 11.14 -8.62
C LEU A 75 5.06 11.05 -10.03
N ASN A 76 5.39 10.03 -10.82
CA ASN A 76 4.75 9.85 -12.13
C ASN A 76 3.29 9.42 -11.98
N GLY A 77 2.99 8.53 -11.03
CA GLY A 77 1.61 8.17 -10.69
C GLY A 77 0.83 9.37 -10.18
N ILE A 78 1.42 10.17 -9.28
CA ILE A 78 0.79 11.38 -8.73
C ILE A 78 0.50 12.38 -9.84
N ARG A 79 1.50 12.72 -10.68
CA ARG A 79 1.33 13.66 -11.79
C ARG A 79 0.25 13.22 -12.78
N GLN A 80 0.09 11.91 -12.99
CA GLN A 80 -0.91 11.38 -13.91
C GLN A 80 -2.32 11.38 -13.33
N HIS A 81 -2.49 10.95 -12.08
CA HIS A 81 -3.81 10.76 -11.48
C HIS A 81 -4.30 11.98 -10.69
N PHE A 82 -3.38 12.83 -10.23
CA PHE A 82 -3.64 13.99 -9.36
C PHE A 82 -2.80 15.21 -9.82
N PRO A 83 -3.01 15.70 -11.05
CA PRO A 83 -2.16 16.73 -11.65
C PRO A 83 -2.19 18.08 -10.90
N GLU A 84 -3.34 18.49 -10.38
CA GLU A 84 -3.47 19.74 -9.61
C GLU A 84 -2.67 19.69 -8.31
N TRP A 85 -2.81 18.59 -7.55
CA TRP A 85 -2.02 18.36 -6.34
C TRP A 85 -0.52 18.34 -6.65
N PHE A 86 -0.11 17.69 -7.74
CA PHE A 86 1.29 17.68 -8.16
C PHE A 86 1.82 19.08 -8.43
N GLN A 87 1.08 19.92 -9.16
CA GLN A 87 1.50 21.28 -9.49
C GLN A 87 1.63 22.16 -8.24
N ASN A 88 0.67 22.05 -7.31
CA ASN A 88 0.66 22.85 -6.08
C ASN A 88 1.76 22.47 -5.09
N CYS A 89 2.26 21.23 -5.15
CA CYS A 89 3.18 20.66 -4.15
C CYS A 89 4.43 20.01 -4.78
N GLU A 90 4.81 20.39 -6.00
CA GLU A 90 5.87 19.69 -6.75
C GLU A 90 7.19 19.64 -5.98
N ASN A 91 7.63 20.77 -5.43
CA ASN A 91 8.91 20.89 -4.73
C ASN A 91 8.95 20.01 -3.47
N SER A 92 7.92 20.08 -2.62
CA SER A 92 7.86 19.28 -1.38
C SER A 92 7.73 17.79 -1.66
N LEU A 93 6.94 17.40 -2.67
CA LEU A 93 6.81 16.00 -3.10
C LEU A 93 8.14 15.46 -3.65
N ARG A 94 8.88 16.27 -4.41
CA ARG A 94 10.21 15.90 -4.94
C ARG A 94 11.24 15.74 -3.85
N GLU A 95 11.26 16.64 -2.87
CA GLU A 95 12.17 16.57 -1.73
C GLU A 95 11.93 15.30 -0.90
N LYS A 96 10.67 14.99 -0.58
CA LYS A 96 10.29 13.87 0.29
C LYS A 96 10.34 12.51 -0.40
N TYR A 97 9.88 12.42 -1.66
CA TYR A 97 9.68 11.14 -2.35
C TYR A 97 10.53 10.95 -3.61
N GLY A 98 11.05 12.01 -4.22
CA GLY A 98 12.04 11.97 -5.32
C GLY A 98 11.88 10.82 -6.32
N ARG A 99 12.84 9.89 -6.30
CA ARG A 99 12.90 8.72 -7.22
C ARG A 99 12.25 7.45 -6.66
N ARG A 100 11.56 7.52 -5.52
CA ARG A 100 10.91 6.37 -4.90
C ARG A 100 9.78 5.82 -5.77
N ARG A 101 9.51 4.52 -5.61
CA ARG A 101 8.39 3.82 -6.26
C ARG A 101 7.33 3.49 -5.22
N PRO A 102 6.07 3.24 -5.62
CA PRO A 102 4.99 2.90 -4.68
C PRO A 102 5.35 1.77 -3.71
N GLU A 103 5.99 0.71 -4.22
CA GLU A 103 6.38 -0.46 -3.42
C GLU A 103 7.50 -0.19 -2.39
N THR A 104 8.17 0.96 -2.48
CA THR A 104 9.25 1.30 -1.55
C THR A 104 8.75 2.00 -0.30
N LEU A 105 7.50 2.47 -0.27
CA LEU A 105 6.90 3.14 0.88
C LEU A 105 6.32 2.09 1.84
N ASP A 106 6.56 2.29 3.13
CA ASP A 106 5.87 1.54 4.18
C ASP A 106 4.47 2.11 4.48
N PHE A 107 3.69 1.41 5.31
CA PHE A 107 2.31 1.81 5.61
C PHE A 107 2.21 3.19 6.27
N SER A 108 3.13 3.53 7.18
CA SER A 108 3.14 4.84 7.83
C SER A 108 3.45 5.95 6.84
N GLU A 109 4.37 5.73 5.92
CA GLU A 109 4.68 6.65 4.82
C GLU A 109 3.50 6.83 3.87
N TRP A 110 2.74 5.76 3.60
CA TRP A 110 1.50 5.84 2.83
C TRP A 110 0.43 6.69 3.51
N LEU A 111 0.25 6.55 4.83
CA LEU A 111 -0.69 7.39 5.59
C LEU A 111 -0.25 8.86 5.61
N MET A 112 1.05 9.14 5.78
CA MET A 112 1.58 10.50 5.70
C MET A 112 1.34 11.13 4.31
N LEU A 113 1.64 10.40 3.24
CA LEU A 113 1.40 10.86 1.87
C LEU A 113 -0.08 11.12 1.59
N PHE A 114 -0.97 10.28 2.15
CA PHE A 114 -2.41 10.47 2.02
C PHE A 114 -2.91 11.68 2.82
N SER A 115 -2.38 11.91 4.02
CA SER A 115 -2.67 13.12 4.80
C SER A 115 -2.22 14.39 4.06
N ASP A 116 -1.02 14.36 3.45
CA ASP A 116 -0.50 15.45 2.62
C ASP A 116 -1.42 15.73 1.41
N TYR A 117 -2.06 14.69 0.85
CA TYR A 117 -3.05 14.80 -0.23
C TYR A 117 -4.34 15.45 0.26
N LEU A 118 -4.90 14.99 1.39
CA LEU A 118 -6.16 15.51 1.94
C LEU A 118 -6.10 16.98 2.35
N GLN A 119 -4.94 17.47 2.83
CA GLN A 119 -4.77 18.87 3.24
C GLN A 119 -4.64 19.88 2.08
N LYS A 120 -4.49 19.39 0.85
CA LYS A 120 -4.15 20.20 -0.33
C LYS A 120 -5.19 20.10 -1.45
N ILE A 121 -6.28 19.38 -1.20
CA ILE A 121 -7.56 19.43 -1.91
C ILE A 121 -8.45 20.42 -1.16
#